data_AF-C3X2F0-F1
#
_entry.id   AF-C3X2F0-F1
#
_cell.length_a   1.000
_cell.length_b   1.000
_cell.length_c   1.000
_cell.angle_alpha   90.00
_cell.angle_beta   90.00
_cell.angle_gamma   90.00
#
_symmetry.space_group_name_H-M   'P 1'
#
loop_
_entity.id
_entity.type
_entity.pdbx_description
1 polymer ?
#
loop_
_entity_poly.entity_id
_entity_poly.type
_entity_poly.pdbx_seq_one_letter_code
_entity_poly.pdbx_strand_id
1 'polypeptide(L)'
;MKASGMDGGIANAGDGTIFALAPDSDSAWEAGVADPFDEKAVDGRSLRKRCFSVWSQAEGFVSVWGRRYGPVPDPRQAILLPAV
;
A
#
# COMPACT_ATOMS: atom_id res chain seq x y z
N MET A 1 -13.24 -7.21 -14.05
CA MET A 1 -13.15 -6.03 -14.94
C MET A 1 -13.12 -6.45 -16.41
N LYS A 2 -11.96 -6.80 -17.00
CA LYS A 2 -11.88 -7.17 -18.43
C LYS A 2 -12.80 -8.32 -18.87
N ALA A 3 -12.85 -9.40 -18.09
CA ALA A 3 -13.73 -10.55 -18.38
C ALA A 3 -15.23 -10.21 -18.37
N SER A 4 -15.60 -9.08 -17.75
CA SER A 4 -16.97 -8.55 -17.71
C SER A 4 -17.19 -7.42 -18.74
N GLY A 5 -16.24 -7.19 -19.65
CA GLY A 5 -16.32 -6.14 -20.66
C GLY A 5 -15.93 -4.74 -20.18
N MET A 6 -15.43 -4.57 -18.95
CA MET A 6 -14.94 -3.27 -18.47
C MET A 6 -13.53 -3.00 -18.99
N ASP A 7 -13.34 -1.86 -19.63
CA ASP A 7 -12.10 -1.36 -20.22
C ASP A 7 -11.37 -0.32 -19.35
N GLY A 8 -12.04 0.21 -18.32
CA GLY A 8 -11.49 1.15 -17.35
C GLY A 8 -11.92 0.87 -15.91
N GLY A 9 -11.08 1.26 -14.95
CA GLY A 9 -11.39 1.30 -13.52
C GLY A 9 -10.19 1.07 -12.61
N ILE A 10 -10.41 1.26 -11.30
CA ILE A 10 -9.44 0.96 -10.25
C ILE A 10 -9.88 -0.31 -9.52
N ALA A 11 -8.95 -1.25 -9.35
CA ALA A 11 -9.10 -2.33 -8.39
C ALA A 11 -8.27 -1.99 -7.14
N ASN A 12 -8.90 -1.91 -5.97
CA ASN A 12 -8.25 -1.69 -4.68
C ASN A 12 -8.53 -2.89 -3.77
N ALA A 13 -7.48 -3.49 -3.20
CA ALA A 13 -7.56 -4.69 -2.35
C ALA A 13 -7.53 -4.39 -0.84
N GLY A 14 -7.59 -3.13 -0.41
CA GLY A 14 -7.66 -2.73 0.99
C GLY A 14 -6.31 -2.42 1.65
N ASP A 15 -5.24 -3.13 1.29
CA ASP A 15 -3.92 -3.00 1.94
C ASP A 15 -2.95 -2.10 1.16
N GLY A 16 -3.43 -0.92 0.71
CA GLY A 16 -2.60 0.06 -0.01
C GLY A 16 -2.19 -0.36 -1.42
N THR A 17 -2.68 -1.49 -1.93
CA THR A 17 -2.40 -1.98 -3.28
C THR A 17 -3.56 -1.70 -4.22
N ILE A 18 -3.25 -1.00 -5.30
CA ILE A 18 -4.19 -0.68 -6.38
C ILE A 18 -3.65 -1.11 -7.74
N PHE A 19 -4.56 -1.48 -8.63
CA PHE A 19 -4.29 -1.64 -10.05
C PHE A 19 -5.18 -0.70 -10.86
N ALA A 20 -4.54 0.12 -11.69
CA ALA A 20 -5.23 1.03 -12.58
C ALA A 20 -5.44 0.40 -13.96
N LEU A 21 -6.67 0.00 -14.27
CA LEU A 21 -7.10 -0.31 -15.61
C LEU A 21 -7.51 1.00 -16.30
N ALA A 22 -6.79 1.38 -17.35
CA ALA A 22 -7.11 2.57 -18.13
C ALA A 22 -7.68 2.17 -19.49
N PRO A 23 -8.75 2.81 -19.99
CA PRO A 23 -9.14 2.69 -21.38
C PRO A 23 -8.02 3.26 -22.28
N ASP A 24 -7.98 2.86 -23.55
CA ASP A 24 -7.01 3.37 -24.52
C ASP A 24 -7.18 4.89 -24.72
N SER A 25 -6.17 5.74 -24.85
CA SER A 25 -4.73 5.63 -24.60
C SER A 25 -4.19 6.80 -23.76
N ASP A 26 -5.03 7.77 -23.38
CA ASP A 26 -4.56 9.04 -22.81
C ASP A 26 -5.10 9.33 -21.41
N SER A 27 -6.03 8.51 -20.90
CA SER A 27 -6.53 8.66 -19.53
C SER A 27 -5.64 7.90 -18.55
N ALA A 28 -5.12 8.61 -17.55
CA ALA A 28 -4.46 8.03 -16.39
C ALA A 28 -5.34 8.27 -15.15
N TRP A 29 -5.23 7.36 -14.19
CA TRP A 29 -5.84 7.53 -12.89
C TRP A 29 -4.84 8.18 -11.95
N GLU A 30 -5.26 9.22 -11.24
CA GLU A 30 -4.44 9.82 -10.19
C GLU A 30 -4.71 9.12 -8.87
N ALA A 31 -3.65 8.54 -8.30
CA ALA A 31 -3.68 7.92 -6.99
C ALA A 31 -2.91 8.79 -5.99
N GLY A 32 -3.56 9.18 -4.90
CA GLY A 32 -2.91 9.88 -3.80
C GLY A 32 -2.11 8.93 -2.92
N VAL A 33 -0.98 9.40 -2.41
CA VAL A 33 -0.24 8.78 -1.30
C VAL A 33 -0.51 9.62 -0.06
N ALA A 34 -0.99 8.97 1.00
CA ALA A 34 -1.26 9.62 2.27
C ALA A 34 -0.05 9.59 3.21
N ASP A 35 0.08 10.61 4.05
CA ASP A 35 0.93 10.56 5.22
C ASP A 35 0.43 9.44 6.14
N PRO A 36 1.31 8.53 6.59
CA PRO A 36 0.89 7.39 7.38
C PRO A 36 0.49 7.74 8.83
N PHE A 37 0.59 9.01 9.25
CA PHE A 37 0.22 9.47 10.60
C PHE A 37 -0.99 10.41 10.65
N ASP A 38 -1.38 11.05 9.55
CA ASP A 38 -2.51 12.00 9.54
C ASP A 38 -3.41 11.95 8.29
N GLU A 39 -3.24 10.93 7.44
CA GLU A 39 -4.02 10.66 6.23
C GLU A 39 -4.01 11.77 5.16
N LYS A 40 -3.25 12.85 5.35
CA LYS A 40 -3.17 13.94 4.37
C LYS A 40 -2.41 13.46 3.14
N ALA A 41 -2.84 13.90 1.96
CA ALA A 41 -2.10 13.62 0.74
C ALA A 41 -0.71 14.29 0.76
N VAL A 42 0.35 13.49 0.59
CA VAL A 42 1.75 13.93 0.54
C VAL A 42 2.39 13.78 -0.83
N ASP A 43 1.83 12.92 -1.69
CA ASP A 43 2.29 12.70 -3.06
C ASP A 43 1.13 12.21 -3.95
N GLY A 44 1.33 12.23 -5.26
CA GLY A 44 0.38 11.76 -6.26
C GLY A 44 1.07 10.95 -7.35
N ARG A 45 0.40 9.90 -7.82
CA ARG A 45 0.91 9.01 -8.87
C ARG A 45 -0.10 8.87 -9.99
N SER A 46 0.35 9.24 -11.18
CA SER A 46 -0.37 8.96 -12.41
C SER A 46 -0.18 7.49 -12.81
N LEU A 47 -1.27 6.74 -12.83
CA LEU A 47 -1.28 5.30 -13.07
C LEU A 47 -2.02 4.95 -14.35
N ARG A 48 -1.33 4.23 -15.22
CA ARG A 48 -1.88 3.69 -16.47
C ARG A 48 -1.46 2.24 -16.65
N LYS A 49 -2.45 1.34 -16.66
CA LYS A 49 -2.28 -0.11 -16.87
C LYS A 49 -1.16 -0.71 -15.98
N ARG A 50 -1.10 -0.30 -14.70
CA ARG A 50 -0.04 -0.69 -13.76
C ARG A 50 -0.55 -0.83 -12.33
N CYS A 51 0.20 -1.60 -11.54
CA CYS A 51 0.03 -1.70 -10.10
C CYS A 51 0.82 -0.60 -9.39
N PHE A 52 0.29 -0.15 -8.25
CA PHE A 52 1.00 0.64 -7.26
C PHE A 52 0.63 0.11 -5.88
N SER A 53 1.62 0.01 -5.00
CA SER A 53 1.44 -0.52 -3.65
C SER A 53 2.25 0.33 -2.68
N VAL A 54 1.63 0.68 -1.56
CA VAL A 54 2.28 1.38 -0.44
C VAL A 54 2.19 0.48 0.78
N TRP A 55 3.28 0.44 1.53
CA TRP A 55 3.34 -0.24 2.82
C TRP A 55 3.83 0.73 3.90
N SER A 56 3.26 0.61 5.10
CA SER A 56 3.57 1.43 6.26
C SER A 56 3.59 0.55 7.52
N GLN A 57 4.42 0.92 8.50
CA GLN A 57 4.38 0.36 9.87
C GLN A 57 3.94 1.42 10.89
N ALA A 58 3.35 2.54 10.43
CA ALA A 58 2.75 3.52 11.33
C ALA A 58 1.49 2.95 12.02
N GLU A 59 0.85 1.99 11.36
CA GLU A 59 -0.24 1.18 11.89
C GLU A 59 0.16 -0.31 11.84
N GLY A 60 -0.58 -1.19 12.52
CA GLY A 60 -0.36 -2.63 12.47
C GLY A 60 0.94 -3.10 13.15
N PHE A 61 1.27 -2.57 14.33
CA PHE A 61 2.41 -3.02 15.14
C PHE A 61 1.97 -3.45 16.54
N VAL A 62 2.81 -4.25 17.21
CA VAL A 62 2.68 -4.53 18.64
C VAL A 62 3.77 -3.82 19.43
N SER A 63 3.44 -3.37 20.64
CA SER A 63 4.41 -2.76 21.56
C SER A 63 4.79 -3.75 22.65
N VAL A 64 6.07 -4.06 22.77
CA VAL A 64 6.62 -4.95 23.82
C VAL A 64 7.75 -4.20 24.53
N TRP A 65 7.61 -3.98 25.84
CA TRP A 65 8.54 -3.20 26.68
C TRP A 65 8.94 -1.84 26.07
N GLY A 66 7.96 -1.11 25.53
CA GLY A 66 8.17 0.21 24.93
C GLY A 66 8.84 0.20 23.55
N ARG A 67 9.14 -0.98 22.98
CA ARG A 67 9.61 -1.12 21.60
C ARG A 67 8.47 -1.57 20.69
N ARG A 68 8.38 -0.98 19.50
CA ARG A 68 7.39 -1.34 18.47
C ARG A 68 7.94 -2.42 17.55
N TYR A 69 7.12 -3.41 17.25
CA TYR A 69 7.40 -4.51 16.34
C TYR A 69 6.28 -4.57 15.31
N GLY A 70 6.59 -4.22 14.07
CA GLY A 70 5.66 -4.42 12.96
C GLY A 70 5.86 -5.77 12.28
N PRO A 71 5.06 -6.06 11.25
CA PRO A 71 4.98 -7.39 10.64
C PRO A 71 6.12 -7.66 9.63
N VAL A 72 6.97 -6.67 9.34
CA VAL A 72 8.10 -6.81 8.41
C VAL A 72 9.38 -6.97 9.24
N PRO A 73 9.88 -8.21 9.42
CA PRO A 73 11.12 -8.47 10.14
C PRO A 73 12.33 -7.96 9.34
N ASP A 74 13.32 -7.39 10.03
CA ASP A 74 14.65 -7.21 9.44
C ASP A 74 15.35 -8.58 9.42
N PRO A 75 15.68 -9.15 8.24
CA PRO A 75 16.29 -10.48 8.16
C PRO A 75 17.69 -10.55 8.77
N ARG A 76 18.33 -9.40 9.05
CA ARG A 76 19.64 -9.32 9.70
C ARG A 76 19.54 -9.24 11.21
N GLN A 77 18.38 -8.86 11.72
CA GLN A 77 18.10 -8.83 13.15
C GLN A 77 17.35 -10.12 13.50
N ALA A 78 18.03 -11.04 14.19
CA ALA A 78 17.33 -12.15 14.80
C ALA A 78 16.27 -11.58 15.76
N ILE A 79 14.99 -11.90 15.53
CA ILE A 79 13.94 -11.62 16.50
C ILE A 79 14.16 -12.57 17.66
N LEU A 80 15.01 -12.16 18.60
CA LEU A 80 15.04 -12.75 19.93
C LEU A 80 13.87 -12.12 20.68
N LEU A 81 12.67 -12.71 20.56
CA LEU A 81 11.66 -12.51 21.59
C LEU A 81 12.30 -13.06 22.87
N PRO A 82 12.53 -12.24 23.91
CA PRO A 82 13.10 -12.78 25.13
C PRO A 82 12.11 -13.79 25.71
N ALA A 83 12.65 -14.93 26.11
CA ALA A 83 11.87 -16.00 26.70
C ALA A 83 11.14 -15.48 27.93
N VAL A 84 9.82 -15.73 27.97
CA VAL A 84 8.98 -15.61 29.18
C VAL A 84 9.29 -16.73 30.15
#